data_AF-A0A560CVJ7-F1
#
_entry.id   AF-A0A560CVJ7-F1
#
_cell.length_a   1.000
_cell.length_b   1.000
_cell.length_c   1.000
_cell.angle_alpha   90.00
_cell.angle_beta   90.00
_cell.angle_gamma   90.00
#
_symmetry.space_group_name_H-M   'P 1'
#
loop_
_entity.id
_entity.type
_entity.pdbx_description
1 polymer ?
#
loop_
_entity_poly.entity_id
_entity_poly.type
_entity_poly.pdbx_seq_one_letter_code
_entity_poly.pdbx_strand_id
1 'polypeptide(L)' 'MAPRANWKGFLRLSLVTCPVALYPATSESEK' A
#
# COMPACT_ATOMS: atom_id res chain seq x y z
N MET A 1 17.01 -3.30 1.47
CA MET A 1 16.02 -2.56 2.27
C MET A 1 14.67 -2.77 1.60
N ALA A 2 13.71 -3.49 2.21
CA ALA A 2 12.40 -3.64 1.58
C ALA A 2 11.72 -2.26 1.51
N PRO A 3 11.08 -1.90 0.37
CA PRO A 3 10.37 -0.63 0.27
C PRO A 3 9.36 -0.53 1.41
N ARG A 4 9.46 0.55 2.20
CA ARG A 4 8.54 0.80 3.31
C ARG A 4 7.22 1.20 2.68
N ALA A 5 6.20 0.36 2.84
CA ALA A 5 4.84 0.73 2.44
C ALA A 5 4.43 2.00 3.20
N ASN A 6 3.99 3.02 2.45
CA ASN A 6 3.47 4.27 3.00
C ASN A 6 2.20 4.01 3.81
N TRP A 7 1.40 3.05 3.37
CA TRP A 7 0.17 2.67 4.01
C TRP A 7 -0.02 1.16 3.96
N LYS A 8 -0.40 0.57 5.10
CA LYS A 8 -0.76 -0.84 5.22
C LYS A 8 -2.19 -0.92 5.73
N GLY A 9 -2.99 -1.75 5.09
CA GLY A 9 -4.39 -1.91 5.43
C GLY A 9 -4.93 -3.25 4.96
N PHE A 10 -6.25 -3.39 5.02
CA PHE A 10 -6.95 -4.58 4.54
C PHE A 10 -8.05 -4.18 3.58
N LEU A 11 -8.06 -4.79 2.40
CA LEU A 11 -9.14 -4.66 1.42
C LEU A 11 -10.18 -5.74 1.70
N ARG A 12 -11.41 -5.33 2.03
CA ARG A 12 -12.53 -6.26 2.21
C ARG A 12 -13.31 -6.41 0.91
N LEU A 13 -13.28 -7.62 0.36
CA LEU A 13 -14.07 -8.05 -0.80
C LEU A 13 -15.10 -9.06 -0.30
N SER A 14 -16.26 -8.55 0.11
CA SER A 14 -17.35 -9.32 0.71
C SER A 14 -16.90 -10.14 1.94
N LEU A 15 -16.60 -11.43 1.77
CA LEU A 15 -16.13 -12.32 2.84
C LEU A 15 -14.60 -12.39 2.93
N VAL A 16 -13.90 -11.92 1.90
CA VAL A 16 -12.44 -12.00 1.81
C VAL A 16 -11.82 -10.74 2.36
N THR A 17 -10.86 -10.88 3.27
CA THR A 17 -10.05 -9.77 3.78
C THR A 17 -8.62 -9.96 3.27
N CYS A 18 -8.22 -9.18 2.26
CA CYS A 18 -6.89 -9.24 1.66
C CYS A 18 -5.99 -8.16 2.30
N PRO A 19 -4.82 -8.49 2.85
CA PRO A 19 -3.86 -7.48 3.28
C PRO A 19 -3.33 -6.72 2.06
N VAL A 20 -3.29 -5.40 2.13
CA VAL A 20 -2.76 -4.54 1.07
C VAL A 20 -1.68 -3.62 1.61
N ALA A 21 -0.68 -3.38 0.78
CA ALA A 21 0.38 -2.42 1.02
C ALA A 21 0.40 -1.43 -0.15
N LEU A 22 0.15 -0.16 0.14
CA LEU A 22 0.27 0.90 -0.85
C LEU A 22 1.68 1.46 -0.84
N TYR A 23 2.20 1.65 -2.05
CA TYR A 23 3.48 2.26 -2.32
C TYR A 23 3.23 3.52 -3.15
N PRO A 24 3.94 4.62 -2.87
CA PRO A 24 3.79 5.83 -3.66
C PRO A 24 4.21 5.54 -5.11
N ALA A 25 3.38 5.93 -6.07
CA ALA A 25 3.65 5.74 -7.50
C ALA A 25 4.69 6.76 -8.01
N THR A 26 4.75 7.93 -7.36
CA THR A 26 5.76 8.97 -7.55
C THR A 26 6.64 9.04 -6.30
N SER A 27 7.96 9.04 -6.45
CA SER A 27 8.82 9.43 -5.33
C SER A 27 8.51 10.88 -4.97
N GLU A 28 8.61 11.26 -3.70
CA GLU A 28 8.53 12.67 -3.24
C GLU A 28 9.50 13.62 -3.98
N SER A 29 10.39 13.06 -4.80
CA SER A 29 11.29 13.75 -5.74
C SER A 29 10.62 14.30 -7.00
N GLU A 30 9.32 14.04 -7.23
CA GLU A 30 8.53 14.59 -8.36
C GLU A 30 7.43 15.55 -7.87
N LYS A 31 7.79 16.41 -6.90
CA LYS A 31 7.02 17.62 -6.55
C LYS A 31 7.81 18.86 -6.93
#